data_AF-A0A971PIY4-F1
#
_entry.id   AF-A0A971PIY4-F1
#
_cell.length_a   1.000
_cell.length_b   1.000
_cell.length_c   1.000
_cell.angle_alpha   90.00
_cell.angle_beta   90.00
_cell.angle_gamma   90.00
#
_symmetry.space_group_name_H-M   'P 1'
#
loop_
_entity.id
_entity.type
_entity.pdbx_description
1 polymer ?
#
loop_
_entity_poly.entity_id
_entity_poly.type
_entity_poly.pdbx_seq_one_letter_code
_entity_poly.pdbx_strand_id
1 'polypeptide(L)'
;LVYHGLGPIGADMFRHFLPVSTIVGLYYGDEVARHIEAEWGTRVFSFERMNGVRMGDNGDFYLNFLRDHGDEIAAHVASLGGKPCLAPFAPSAPIHEFIFSRAPHWRLLAHTKVMQDFFEFKARLAQEAGRIGIPMPPESIVLPFSALDYRRLADRFGDGFVIQTPLSQAGRGTEFVFSEEEFARVIEEKRRLMGHAFAVTSAKITPFLSGPSPNCTGCVVNGTVAVSQPDIQVVGDPYFVKLPGQYIGSDYTVEAFSEEQVRLMHDVVKRIGRWMGENGYRGNFGVDFLSTVDGDNRVKEICVSEVNARMVGESQYLADFQAREDSVPLTFFHLAEWFEIREISRAEIEGYNRALPRIRGSALTLYTRGKGTFAARGGLTAGIYRAEDGKLSRVRDGCLLSQVKSDDEFVLSVGVPWEGLVIGHPRYGDENISLCYILTRDSIVDPHNYRLVSAKWRGIADLVVASLGLAPCAPRELLKEKKG
;
A
#
# COMPACT_ATOMS: atom_id res chain seq x y z
N LEU A 1 20.45 5.96 6.78
CA LEU A 1 19.05 5.57 7.07
C LEU A 1 18.93 4.05 7.02
N VAL A 2 18.19 3.45 7.95
CA VAL A 2 17.75 2.05 7.87
C VAL A 2 16.29 2.04 7.44
N TYR A 3 15.95 1.40 6.34
CA TYR A 3 14.57 1.24 5.89
C TYR A 3 14.02 -0.12 6.31
N HIS A 4 12.77 -0.17 6.77
CA HIS A 4 12.07 -1.43 7.07
C HIS A 4 10.73 -1.48 6.35
N GLY A 5 10.53 -2.38 5.38
CA GLY A 5 9.28 -2.41 4.62
C GLY A 5 9.08 -3.64 3.74
N LEU A 6 8.05 -3.59 2.88
CA LEU A 6 7.68 -4.70 1.99
C LEU A 6 8.76 -4.97 0.93
N GLY A 7 8.90 -4.09 -0.05
CA GLY A 7 9.91 -4.19 -1.11
C GLY A 7 11.13 -3.31 -0.81
N PRO A 8 12.36 -3.82 -0.96
CA PRO A 8 13.57 -3.02 -0.75
C PRO A 8 13.67 -1.78 -1.64
N ILE A 9 13.15 -1.85 -2.88
CA ILE A 9 13.12 -0.70 -3.79
C ILE A 9 12.32 0.48 -3.24
N GLY A 10 11.36 0.23 -2.34
CA GLY A 10 10.62 1.31 -1.68
C GLY A 10 11.52 2.25 -0.87
N ALA A 11 12.73 1.82 -0.46
CA ALA A 11 13.69 2.71 0.18
C ALA A 11 14.15 3.88 -0.71
N ASP A 12 13.99 3.77 -2.03
CA ASP A 12 14.32 4.86 -2.98
C ASP A 12 13.56 6.15 -2.66
N MET A 13 12.36 6.04 -2.07
CA MET A 13 11.55 7.18 -1.63
C MET A 13 12.27 8.14 -0.67
N PHE A 14 13.39 7.71 -0.06
CA PHE A 14 14.24 8.55 0.80
C PHE A 14 15.61 8.85 0.21
N ARG A 15 16.03 8.14 -0.84
CA ARG A 15 17.41 8.16 -1.36
C ARG A 15 17.79 9.52 -1.94
N HIS A 16 16.80 10.28 -2.39
CA HIS A 16 16.97 11.68 -2.80
C HIS A 16 17.43 12.62 -1.67
N PHE A 17 17.18 12.27 -0.41
CA PHE A 17 17.40 13.17 0.74
C PHE A 17 18.47 12.66 1.70
N LEU A 18 18.59 11.35 1.86
CA LEU A 18 19.49 10.72 2.82
C LEU A 18 20.02 9.39 2.29
N PRO A 19 21.30 9.05 2.54
CA PRO A 19 21.83 7.73 2.21
C PRO A 19 21.05 6.61 2.90
N VAL A 20 20.60 5.63 2.12
CA VAL A 20 20.03 4.39 2.63
C VAL A 20 21.16 3.39 2.87
N SER A 21 21.51 3.18 4.14
CA SER A 21 22.70 2.42 4.54
C SER A 21 22.41 0.92 4.66
N THR A 22 21.18 0.57 5.04
CA THR A 22 20.73 -0.82 5.20
C THR A 22 19.23 -0.90 4.97
N ILE A 23 18.77 -2.02 4.41
CA ILE A 23 17.35 -2.30 4.22
C ILE A 23 16.98 -3.62 4.92
N VAL A 24 15.85 -3.61 5.63
CA VAL A 24 15.17 -4.78 6.16
C VAL A 24 13.87 -4.96 5.37
N GLY A 25 13.82 -6.00 4.53
CA GLY A 25 12.76 -6.20 3.55
C GLY A 25 11.99 -7.50 3.74
N LEU A 26 10.70 -7.49 3.44
CA LEU A 26 9.95 -8.75 3.24
C LEU A 26 10.43 -9.43 1.97
N TYR A 27 10.35 -8.70 0.85
CA TYR A 27 10.77 -9.17 -0.47
C TYR A 27 12.27 -8.95 -0.67
N TYR A 28 12.81 -9.66 -1.65
CA TYR A 28 14.12 -9.42 -2.24
C TYR A 28 13.92 -9.06 -3.70
N GLY A 29 13.38 -9.96 -4.52
CA GLY A 29 13.28 -9.76 -5.96
C GLY A 29 14.64 -9.72 -6.68
N ASP A 30 14.61 -9.99 -7.98
CA ASP A 30 15.77 -9.92 -8.87
C ASP A 30 16.35 -8.50 -8.97
N GLU A 31 15.53 -7.45 -8.76
CA GLU A 31 16.00 -6.07 -8.78
C GLU A 31 16.99 -5.74 -7.65
N VAL A 32 16.94 -6.44 -6.52
CA VAL A 32 17.79 -6.06 -5.37
C VAL A 32 19.26 -6.38 -5.62
N ALA A 33 19.55 -7.57 -6.12
CA ALA A 33 20.93 -7.93 -6.46
C ALA A 33 21.48 -7.04 -7.59
N ARG A 34 20.63 -6.70 -8.57
CA ARG A 34 21.03 -5.94 -9.77
C ARG A 34 21.19 -4.45 -9.54
N HIS A 35 20.29 -3.85 -8.76
CA HIS A 35 20.21 -2.40 -8.65
C HIS A 35 20.54 -1.91 -7.24
N ILE A 36 20.06 -2.57 -6.19
CA ILE A 36 20.26 -2.06 -4.83
C ILE A 36 21.64 -2.43 -4.29
N GLU A 37 21.96 -3.72 -4.19
CA GLU A 37 23.24 -4.15 -3.62
C GLU A 37 24.42 -3.73 -4.53
N ALA A 38 24.24 -3.82 -5.85
CA ALA A 38 25.28 -3.49 -6.82
C ALA A 38 25.48 -1.98 -7.03
N GLU A 39 24.41 -1.19 -7.20
CA GLU A 39 24.55 0.24 -7.52
C GLU A 39 24.53 1.14 -6.27
N TRP A 40 23.75 0.80 -5.24
CA TRP A 40 23.64 1.63 -4.02
C TRP A 40 24.69 1.24 -2.98
N GLY A 41 25.26 0.02 -3.07
CA GLY A 41 26.12 -0.54 -2.05
C GLY A 41 25.39 -0.82 -0.73
N THR A 42 24.06 -0.89 -0.76
CA THR A 42 23.20 -1.05 0.42
C THR A 42 22.97 -2.53 0.69
N ARG A 43 23.34 -3.01 1.88
CA ARG A 43 23.04 -4.39 2.28
C ARG A 43 21.55 -4.57 2.56
N VAL A 44 20.98 -5.67 2.06
CA VAL A 44 19.56 -6.01 2.26
C VAL A 44 19.41 -7.29 3.11
N PHE A 45 18.79 -7.15 4.28
CA PHE A 45 18.30 -8.26 5.09
C PHE A 45 16.87 -8.58 4.67
N SER A 46 16.70 -9.60 3.83
CA SER A 46 15.40 -9.96 3.28
C SER A 46 14.90 -11.31 3.79
N PHE A 47 13.66 -11.33 4.30
CA PHE A 47 12.99 -12.57 4.68
C PHE A 47 12.93 -13.55 3.50
N GLU A 48 12.52 -13.06 2.32
CA GLU A 48 12.40 -13.86 1.12
C GLU A 48 13.74 -14.48 0.69
N ARG A 49 14.82 -13.70 0.68
CA ARG A 49 16.17 -14.21 0.33
C ARG A 49 16.62 -15.31 1.28
N MET A 50 16.41 -15.11 2.58
CA MET A 50 16.90 -16.02 3.61
C MET A 50 16.12 -17.35 3.65
N ASN A 51 14.83 -17.31 3.30
CA ASN A 51 13.98 -18.51 3.31
C ASN A 51 13.77 -19.12 1.91
N GLY A 52 14.10 -18.40 0.84
CA GLY A 52 13.85 -18.82 -0.54
C GLY A 52 12.37 -18.99 -0.86
N VAL A 53 11.50 -18.23 -0.18
CA VAL A 53 10.04 -18.33 -0.31
C VAL A 53 9.36 -16.97 -0.17
N ARG A 54 8.34 -16.74 -1.01
CA ARG A 54 7.34 -15.69 -0.88
C ARG A 54 6.00 -16.29 -0.48
N MET A 55 5.47 -15.90 0.66
CA MET A 55 4.18 -16.40 1.15
C MET A 55 3.13 -15.28 1.12
N GLY A 56 1.85 -15.66 1.16
CA GLY A 56 0.75 -14.71 1.34
C GLY A 56 0.60 -14.22 2.78
N ASP A 57 0.99 -15.07 3.75
CA ASP A 57 1.11 -14.69 5.16
C ASP A 57 2.48 -14.04 5.43
N ASN A 58 2.44 -12.76 5.80
CA ASN A 58 3.62 -11.98 6.12
C ASN A 58 3.88 -11.91 7.64
N GLY A 59 3.10 -12.64 8.44
CA GLY A 59 3.20 -12.66 9.90
C GLY A 59 4.62 -12.97 10.38
N ASP A 60 5.31 -13.93 9.76
CA ASP A 60 6.70 -14.24 10.14
C ASP A 60 7.66 -13.08 9.93
N PHE A 61 7.50 -12.31 8.85
CA PHE A 61 8.31 -11.10 8.65
C PHE A 61 7.99 -10.05 9.71
N TYR A 62 6.72 -9.71 9.87
CA TYR A 62 6.31 -8.63 10.75
C TYR A 62 6.48 -8.95 12.24
N LEU A 63 6.32 -10.22 12.63
CA LEU A 63 6.33 -10.69 14.03
C LEU A 63 7.67 -11.27 14.47
N ASN A 64 8.34 -12.02 13.60
CA ASN A 64 9.45 -12.88 14.01
C ASN A 64 10.80 -12.46 13.42
N PHE A 65 10.85 -11.81 12.24
CA PHE A 65 12.13 -11.56 11.56
C PHE A 65 13.11 -10.68 12.34
N LEU A 66 12.64 -9.54 12.88
CA LEU A 66 13.47 -8.68 13.72
C LEU A 66 13.82 -9.34 15.06
N ARG A 67 12.98 -10.25 15.57
CA ARG A 67 13.28 -11.02 16.77
C ARG A 67 14.41 -12.01 16.52
N ASP A 68 14.39 -12.67 15.37
CA ASP A 68 15.30 -13.77 15.04
C ASP A 68 16.63 -13.28 14.46
N HIS A 69 16.64 -12.14 13.76
CA HIS A 69 17.82 -11.58 13.08
C HIS A 69 18.26 -10.21 13.61
N GLY A 70 17.61 -9.70 14.67
CA GLY A 70 17.86 -8.36 15.20
C GLY A 70 19.31 -8.13 15.61
N ASP A 71 19.97 -9.11 16.22
CA ASP A 71 21.36 -8.94 16.69
C ASP A 71 22.33 -8.79 15.51
N GLU A 72 22.12 -9.57 14.44
CA GLU A 72 22.91 -9.46 13.21
C GLU A 72 22.69 -8.10 12.52
N ILE A 73 21.43 -7.66 12.43
CA ILE A 73 21.07 -6.37 11.83
C ILE A 73 21.69 -5.23 12.63
N ALA A 74 21.59 -5.26 13.96
CA ALA A 74 22.14 -4.23 14.83
C ALA A 74 23.67 -4.18 14.76
N ALA A 75 24.35 -5.34 14.78
CA ALA A 75 25.80 -5.42 14.64
C ALA A 75 26.29 -4.88 13.28
N HIS A 76 25.58 -5.23 12.19
CA HIS A 76 25.90 -4.69 10.87
C HIS A 76 25.77 -3.16 10.83
N VAL A 77 24.64 -2.61 11.29
CA VAL A 77 24.45 -1.16 11.28
C VAL A 77 25.45 -0.45 12.19
N ALA A 78 25.80 -1.02 13.35
CA ALA A 78 26.85 -0.49 14.21
C ALA A 78 28.21 -0.43 13.49
N SER A 79 28.53 -1.43 12.67
CA SER A 79 29.78 -1.46 11.90
C SER A 79 29.89 -0.34 10.85
N LEU A 80 28.76 0.22 10.40
CA LEU A 80 28.73 1.37 9.49
C LEU A 80 28.98 2.71 10.20
N GLY A 81 28.87 2.75 11.52
CA GLY A 81 29.02 3.97 12.33
C GLY A 81 27.87 4.98 12.17
N GLY A 82 28.07 6.19 12.71
CA GLY A 82 27.10 7.29 12.63
C GLY A 82 25.97 7.21 13.66
N LYS A 83 24.85 7.91 13.36
CA LYS A 83 23.63 7.95 14.19
C LYS A 83 22.48 7.30 13.42
N PRO A 84 22.21 6.00 13.63
CA PRO A 84 21.21 5.30 12.83
C PRO A 84 19.81 5.85 13.06
N CYS A 85 19.04 5.93 11.97
CA CYS A 85 17.63 6.28 12.00
C CYS A 85 16.85 5.18 11.26
N LEU A 86 15.78 4.67 11.87
CA LEU A 86 14.91 3.65 11.29
C LEU A 86 13.65 4.31 10.74
N ALA A 87 13.41 4.20 9.44
CA ALA A 87 12.16 4.57 8.78
C ALA A 87 11.39 3.30 8.40
N PRO A 88 10.37 2.90 9.17
CA PRO A 88 9.51 1.80 8.78
C PRO A 88 8.41 2.25 7.81
N PHE A 89 8.05 1.41 6.86
CA PHE A 89 6.89 1.59 5.98
C PHE A 89 5.59 1.66 6.81
N ALA A 90 5.48 0.83 7.85
CA ALA A 90 4.44 0.89 8.85
C ALA A 90 5.03 0.51 10.21
N PRO A 91 4.65 1.18 11.32
CA PRO A 91 5.12 0.78 12.63
C PRO A 91 4.49 -0.55 13.06
N SER A 92 5.21 -1.31 13.87
CA SER A 92 4.73 -2.58 14.41
C SER A 92 5.29 -2.79 15.82
N ALA A 93 4.60 -3.57 16.66
CA ALA A 93 5.10 -3.88 18.00
C ALA A 93 6.53 -4.49 17.98
N PRO A 94 6.87 -5.39 17.04
CA PRO A 94 8.23 -5.94 16.91
C PRO A 94 9.30 -4.92 16.51
N ILE A 95 8.96 -3.88 15.74
CA ILE A 95 9.88 -2.75 15.49
C ILE A 95 10.19 -2.01 16.80
N HIS A 96 9.16 -1.74 17.61
CA HIS A 96 9.35 -1.07 18.91
C HIS A 96 10.16 -1.92 19.88
N GLU A 97 9.89 -3.23 19.94
CA GLU A 97 10.66 -4.18 20.74
C GLU A 97 12.12 -4.24 20.29
N PHE A 98 12.38 -4.30 18.98
CA PHE A 98 13.73 -4.28 18.43
C PHE A 98 14.49 -3.00 18.82
N ILE A 99 13.88 -1.83 18.63
CA ILE A 99 14.49 -0.55 19.01
C ILE A 99 14.77 -0.53 20.51
N PHE A 100 13.81 -0.90 21.35
CA PHE A 100 13.97 -0.86 22.80
C PHE A 100 15.06 -1.83 23.30
N SER A 101 15.07 -3.06 22.80
CA SER A 101 15.93 -4.13 23.33
C SER A 101 17.34 -4.15 22.75
N ARG A 102 17.51 -3.82 21.47
CA ARG A 102 18.78 -3.99 20.73
C ARG A 102 19.37 -2.70 20.22
N ALA A 103 18.53 -1.71 19.93
CA ALA A 103 18.95 -0.49 19.24
C ALA A 103 18.40 0.80 19.89
N PRO A 104 18.50 0.99 21.23
CA PRO A 104 17.85 2.11 21.92
C PRO A 104 18.44 3.48 21.56
N HIS A 105 19.59 3.51 20.90
CA HIS A 105 20.27 4.71 20.40
C HIS A 105 19.83 5.09 18.97
N TRP A 106 19.01 4.28 18.30
CA TRP A 106 18.50 4.58 16.97
C TRP A 106 17.30 5.51 17.06
N ARG A 107 17.22 6.49 16.16
CA ARG A 107 16.03 7.35 16.04
C ARG A 107 14.95 6.63 15.24
N LEU A 108 13.78 6.41 15.81
CA LEU A 108 12.62 5.93 15.05
C LEU A 108 11.95 7.10 14.34
N LEU A 109 11.81 7.02 13.02
CA LEU A 109 11.15 8.03 12.18
C LEU A 109 9.70 7.61 11.90
N ALA A 110 8.97 7.22 12.94
CA ALA A 110 7.57 6.82 12.83
C ALA A 110 6.92 6.85 14.21
N HIS A 111 5.59 6.93 14.20
CA HIS A 111 4.79 6.85 15.41
C HIS A 111 4.74 5.43 15.98
N THR A 112 4.27 5.33 17.22
CA THR A 112 3.98 4.02 17.82
C THR A 112 2.81 3.33 17.13
N LYS A 113 2.77 1.99 17.24
CA LYS A 113 1.63 1.21 16.73
C LYS A 113 0.31 1.64 17.39
N VAL A 114 0.35 2.03 18.65
CA VAL A 114 -0.81 2.55 19.40
C VAL A 114 -1.36 3.84 18.76
N MET A 115 -0.47 4.76 18.40
CA MET A 115 -0.87 6.00 17.72
C MET A 115 -1.41 5.73 16.31
N GLN A 116 -0.80 4.80 15.57
CA GLN A 116 -1.35 4.35 14.28
C GLN A 116 -2.77 3.79 14.44
N ASP A 117 -2.97 2.86 15.38
CA ASP A 117 -4.26 2.21 15.61
C ASP A 117 -5.33 3.19 16.07
N PHE A 118 -4.95 4.23 16.82
CA PHE A 118 -5.88 5.28 17.21
C PHE A 118 -6.55 5.94 15.99
N PHE A 119 -5.77 6.23 14.94
CA PHE A 119 -6.25 6.89 13.73
C PHE A 119 -6.81 5.91 12.68
N GLU A 120 -6.20 4.73 12.51
CA GLU A 120 -6.68 3.70 11.57
C GLU A 120 -7.97 3.01 12.04
N PHE A 121 -8.40 3.23 13.30
CA PHE A 121 -9.69 2.75 13.79
C PHE A 121 -10.85 3.43 13.04
N LYS A 122 -11.32 2.79 11.96
CA LYS A 122 -12.30 3.35 11.00
C LYS A 122 -13.54 3.97 11.65
N ALA A 123 -14.03 3.37 12.74
CA ALA A 123 -15.18 3.87 13.48
C ALA A 123 -14.92 5.22 14.17
N ARG A 124 -13.68 5.52 14.58
CA ARG A 124 -13.32 6.80 15.20
C ARG A 124 -13.41 7.93 14.18
N LEU A 125 -12.85 7.75 12.99
CA LEU A 125 -12.95 8.77 11.95
C LEU A 125 -14.41 9.09 11.63
N ALA A 126 -15.27 8.06 11.54
CA ALA A 126 -16.70 8.24 11.33
C ALA A 126 -17.39 9.02 12.46
N GLN A 127 -17.01 8.78 13.72
CA GLN A 127 -17.52 9.52 14.89
C GLN A 127 -17.06 10.99 14.91
N GLU A 128 -15.83 11.25 14.50
CA GLU A 128 -15.22 12.58 14.49
C GLU A 128 -15.58 13.41 13.24
N ALA A 129 -16.10 12.76 12.19
CA ALA A 129 -16.30 13.38 10.87
C ALA A 129 -17.13 14.67 10.91
N GLY A 130 -18.19 14.73 11.73
CA GLY A 130 -19.01 15.92 11.90
C GLY A 130 -18.25 17.09 12.53
N ARG A 131 -17.34 16.81 13.49
CA ARG A 131 -16.49 17.82 14.13
C ARG A 131 -15.35 18.27 13.21
N ILE A 132 -14.75 17.35 12.46
CA ILE A 132 -13.69 17.64 11.48
C ILE A 132 -14.28 18.38 10.26
N GLY A 133 -15.57 18.17 9.97
CA GLY A 133 -16.27 18.74 8.82
C GLY A 133 -15.87 18.05 7.52
N ILE A 134 -15.89 16.71 7.48
CA ILE A 134 -15.57 15.92 6.28
C ILE A 134 -16.79 15.13 5.80
N PRO A 135 -16.94 14.91 4.48
CA PRO A 135 -18.05 14.15 3.95
C PRO A 135 -17.83 12.65 4.21
N MET A 136 -18.71 12.01 4.97
CA MET A 136 -18.78 10.55 5.09
C MET A 136 -19.81 10.01 4.09
N PRO A 137 -19.75 8.70 3.72
CA PRO A 137 -20.82 8.06 2.99
C PRO A 137 -22.17 8.36 3.66
N PRO A 138 -23.22 8.67 2.89
CA PRO A 138 -24.53 8.99 3.44
C PRO A 138 -24.97 7.94 4.45
N GLU A 139 -25.53 8.39 5.56
CA GLU A 139 -26.10 7.50 6.57
C GLU A 139 -25.13 6.48 7.20
N SER A 140 -23.82 6.76 7.14
CA SER A 140 -22.80 5.96 7.83
C SER A 140 -23.16 5.74 9.30
N ILE A 141 -23.07 4.48 9.75
CA ILE A 141 -23.34 4.08 11.14
C ILE A 141 -22.19 3.30 11.73
N VAL A 142 -22.10 3.33 13.06
CA VAL A 142 -21.18 2.52 13.85
C VAL A 142 -21.98 1.76 14.89
N LEU A 143 -21.97 0.43 14.81
CA LEU A 143 -22.71 -0.46 15.72
C LEU A 143 -21.84 -1.66 16.11
N PRO A 144 -22.01 -2.26 17.30
CA PRO A 144 -21.37 -3.53 17.60
C PRO A 144 -21.87 -4.62 16.64
N PHE A 145 -21.01 -5.58 16.28
CA PHE A 145 -21.38 -6.68 15.39
C PHE A 145 -22.61 -7.48 15.88
N SER A 146 -22.78 -7.58 17.20
CA SER A 146 -23.95 -8.24 17.82
C SER A 146 -25.29 -7.53 17.59
N ALA A 147 -25.28 -6.25 17.24
CA ALA A 147 -26.48 -5.44 17.02
C ALA A 147 -26.83 -5.27 15.54
N LEU A 148 -26.06 -5.88 14.63
CA LEU A 148 -26.35 -5.83 13.20
C LEU A 148 -27.56 -6.71 12.89
N ASP A 149 -28.49 -6.17 12.11
CA ASP A 149 -29.72 -6.83 11.68
C ASP A 149 -29.91 -6.59 10.18
N TYR A 150 -30.03 -7.67 9.40
CA TYR A 150 -30.08 -7.58 7.95
C TYR A 150 -31.26 -6.74 7.46
N ARG A 151 -32.47 -6.98 7.97
CA ARG A 151 -33.68 -6.30 7.48
C ARG A 151 -33.58 -4.80 7.67
N ARG A 152 -33.16 -4.36 8.87
CA ARG A 152 -32.94 -2.93 9.16
C ARG A 152 -31.88 -2.30 8.26
N LEU A 153 -30.81 -3.03 7.94
CA LEU A 153 -29.74 -2.53 7.09
C LEU A 153 -30.16 -2.51 5.61
N ALA A 154 -30.88 -3.52 5.13
CA ALA A 154 -31.40 -3.59 3.77
C ALA A 154 -32.48 -2.53 3.51
N ASP A 155 -33.39 -2.31 4.46
CA ASP A 155 -34.40 -1.24 4.39
C ASP A 155 -33.75 0.15 4.31
N ARG A 156 -32.55 0.30 4.90
CA ARG A 156 -31.81 1.55 4.93
C ARG A 156 -30.92 1.74 3.70
N PHE A 157 -30.26 0.68 3.24
CA PHE A 157 -29.26 0.69 2.18
C PHE A 157 -29.72 -0.21 1.02
N GLY A 158 -30.73 0.24 0.29
CA GLY A 158 -31.47 -0.59 -0.67
C GLY A 158 -30.62 -1.29 -1.74
N ASP A 159 -29.53 -0.66 -2.20
CA ASP A 159 -28.63 -1.22 -3.23
C ASP A 159 -27.49 -2.09 -2.66
N GLY A 160 -27.55 -2.39 -1.36
CA GLY A 160 -26.52 -3.11 -0.63
C GLY A 160 -25.67 -2.21 0.26
N PHE A 161 -24.94 -2.84 1.16
CA PHE A 161 -24.13 -2.15 2.16
C PHE A 161 -22.79 -2.83 2.39
N VAL A 162 -21.88 -2.07 2.99
CA VAL A 162 -20.52 -2.51 3.31
C VAL A 162 -20.35 -2.58 4.81
N ILE A 163 -19.84 -3.70 5.33
CA ILE A 163 -19.48 -3.87 6.75
C ILE A 163 -17.96 -3.84 6.87
N GLN A 164 -17.43 -2.90 7.65
CA GLN A 164 -15.99 -2.76 7.87
C GLN A 164 -15.61 -3.06 9.31
N THR A 165 -14.67 -3.99 9.49
CA THR A 165 -14.00 -4.26 10.76
C THR A 165 -13.00 -3.12 11.06
N PRO A 166 -13.08 -2.42 12.21
CA PRO A 166 -12.41 -1.15 12.42
C PRO A 166 -10.88 -1.17 12.29
N LEU A 167 -10.23 -2.23 12.77
CA LEU A 167 -8.79 -2.44 12.60
C LEU A 167 -8.59 -3.60 11.62
N SER A 168 -8.47 -3.25 10.35
CA SER A 168 -8.17 -4.19 9.28
C SER A 168 -7.41 -3.46 8.18
N GLN A 169 -6.53 -4.19 7.49
CA GLN A 169 -5.66 -3.65 6.45
C GLN A 169 -5.86 -4.41 5.13
N ALA A 170 -5.52 -3.75 4.01
CA ALA A 170 -5.55 -4.31 2.66
C ALA A 170 -6.92 -4.95 2.28
N GLY A 171 -8.02 -4.34 2.70
CA GLY A 171 -9.37 -4.78 2.37
C GLY A 171 -9.88 -6.04 3.06
N ARG A 172 -9.06 -6.75 3.85
CA ARG A 172 -9.45 -8.04 4.49
C ARG A 172 -10.59 -7.94 5.52
N GLY A 173 -10.89 -6.73 6.00
CA GLY A 173 -11.98 -6.50 6.94
C GLY A 173 -13.18 -5.78 6.32
N THR A 174 -13.24 -5.66 5.00
CA THR A 174 -14.31 -4.98 4.26
C THR A 174 -15.18 -6.02 3.55
N GLU A 175 -16.42 -6.17 4.01
CA GLU A 175 -17.38 -7.14 3.50
C GLU A 175 -18.49 -6.43 2.74
N PHE A 176 -18.81 -6.91 1.55
CA PHE A 176 -19.89 -6.38 0.71
C PHE A 176 -21.10 -7.29 0.84
N VAL A 177 -22.27 -6.69 1.10
CA VAL A 177 -23.50 -7.42 1.40
C VAL A 177 -24.63 -6.92 0.49
N PHE A 178 -25.11 -7.82 -0.36
CA PHE A 178 -26.21 -7.61 -1.30
C PHE A 178 -27.38 -8.58 -1.05
N SER A 179 -27.23 -9.54 -0.12
CA SER A 179 -28.29 -10.50 0.24
C SER A 179 -28.25 -10.92 1.72
N GLU A 180 -29.34 -11.54 2.19
CA GLU A 180 -29.45 -12.06 3.57
C GLU A 180 -28.47 -13.21 3.81
N GLU A 181 -28.23 -14.04 2.80
CA GLU A 181 -27.29 -15.16 2.86
C GLU A 181 -25.84 -14.67 2.98
N GLU A 182 -25.48 -13.63 2.22
CA GLU A 182 -24.17 -13.00 2.33
C GLU A 182 -23.96 -12.39 3.72
N PHE A 183 -24.98 -11.70 4.24
CA PHE A 183 -24.97 -11.16 5.60
C PHE A 183 -24.75 -12.27 6.64
N ALA A 184 -25.53 -13.35 6.57
CA ALA A 184 -25.43 -14.47 7.51
C ALA A 184 -24.02 -15.09 7.51
N ARG A 185 -23.45 -15.31 6.33
CA ARG A 185 -22.09 -15.81 6.15
C ARG A 185 -21.05 -14.89 6.79
N VAL A 186 -21.14 -13.58 6.54
CA VAL A 186 -20.23 -12.58 7.12
C VAL A 186 -20.32 -12.62 8.64
N ILE A 187 -21.52 -12.61 9.21
CA ILE A 187 -21.73 -12.63 10.66
C ILE A 187 -21.18 -13.91 11.29
N GLU A 188 -21.41 -15.07 10.69
CA GLU A 188 -20.88 -16.35 11.17
C GLU A 188 -19.34 -16.37 11.14
N GLU A 189 -18.75 -15.96 10.04
CA GLU A 189 -17.29 -15.90 9.88
C GLU A 189 -16.68 -14.96 10.93
N LYS A 190 -17.21 -13.74 11.06
CA LYS A 190 -16.73 -12.74 12.02
C LYS A 190 -16.90 -13.21 13.45
N ARG A 191 -17.99 -13.92 13.77
CA ARG A 191 -18.21 -14.54 15.10
C ARG A 191 -17.14 -15.58 15.39
N ARG A 192 -16.84 -16.45 14.42
CA ARG A 192 -15.78 -17.47 14.56
C ARG A 192 -14.40 -16.85 14.76
N LEU A 193 -14.06 -15.82 13.99
CA LEU A 193 -12.75 -15.17 14.05
C LEU A 193 -12.54 -14.34 15.32
N MET A 194 -13.56 -13.61 15.77
CA MET A 194 -13.45 -12.70 16.92
C MET A 194 -13.79 -13.36 18.27
N GLY A 195 -14.48 -14.50 18.27
CA GLY A 195 -14.92 -15.18 19.49
C GLY A 195 -15.70 -14.23 20.41
N HIS A 196 -15.26 -14.10 21.67
CA HIS A 196 -15.90 -13.23 22.66
C HIS A 196 -15.88 -11.74 22.28
N ALA A 197 -14.90 -11.29 21.49
CA ALA A 197 -14.82 -9.90 21.05
C ALA A 197 -15.95 -9.53 20.07
N PHE A 198 -16.56 -10.51 19.38
CA PHE A 198 -17.64 -10.26 18.42
C PHE A 198 -18.76 -9.40 19.01
N ALA A 199 -19.13 -9.61 20.27
CA ALA A 199 -20.25 -8.91 20.87
C ALA A 199 -19.99 -7.41 21.11
N VAL A 200 -18.72 -7.01 21.23
CA VAL A 200 -18.31 -5.66 21.63
C VAL A 200 -17.53 -4.91 20.56
N THR A 201 -16.95 -5.61 19.58
CA THR A 201 -16.27 -5.00 18.45
C THR A 201 -17.27 -4.20 17.63
N SER A 202 -17.02 -2.89 17.51
CA SER A 202 -17.79 -2.03 16.61
C SER A 202 -17.52 -2.42 15.15
N ALA A 203 -18.50 -2.23 14.28
CA ALA A 203 -18.38 -2.28 12.84
C ALA A 203 -18.81 -0.93 12.29
N LYS A 204 -18.13 -0.44 11.26
CA LYS A 204 -18.57 0.70 10.46
C LYS A 204 -19.41 0.16 9.30
N ILE A 205 -20.60 0.70 9.10
CA ILE A 205 -21.51 0.29 8.03
C ILE A 205 -21.86 1.50 7.18
N THR A 206 -21.76 1.34 5.86
CA THR A 206 -22.04 2.39 4.87
C THR A 206 -22.87 1.81 3.74
N PRO A 207 -23.57 2.64 2.94
CA PRO A 207 -24.08 2.19 1.66
C PRO A 207 -22.93 1.69 0.77
N PHE A 208 -23.23 0.76 -0.12
CA PHE A 208 -22.32 0.44 -1.21
C PHE A 208 -22.30 1.60 -2.22
N LEU A 209 -21.10 2.08 -2.55
CA LEU A 209 -20.90 3.12 -3.55
C LEU A 209 -20.18 2.52 -4.76
N SER A 210 -20.81 2.64 -5.93
CA SER A 210 -20.43 1.89 -7.14
C SER A 210 -19.37 2.57 -7.99
N GLY A 211 -18.90 3.76 -7.61
CA GLY A 211 -17.87 4.51 -8.34
C GLY A 211 -16.45 3.99 -8.09
N PRO A 212 -15.45 4.57 -8.77
CA PRO A 212 -14.05 4.28 -8.49
C PRO A 212 -13.64 4.75 -7.09
N SER A 213 -12.46 4.32 -6.65
CA SER A 213 -11.89 4.69 -5.35
C SER A 213 -10.81 5.75 -5.53
N PRO A 214 -11.08 7.04 -5.28
CA PRO A 214 -10.03 8.03 -5.23
C PRO A 214 -9.15 7.82 -3.99
N ASN A 215 -7.89 8.23 -4.07
CA ASN A 215 -7.01 8.34 -2.92
C ASN A 215 -6.24 9.66 -2.97
N CYS A 216 -5.80 10.12 -1.82
CA CYS A 216 -4.85 11.22 -1.73
C CYS A 216 -3.98 11.06 -0.50
N THR A 217 -2.67 11.23 -0.68
CA THR A 217 -1.70 11.17 0.43
C THR A 217 -1.47 12.56 1.00
N GLY A 218 -1.28 12.65 2.31
CA GLY A 218 -0.89 13.86 3.01
C GLY A 218 0.29 13.61 3.95
N CYS A 219 0.89 14.69 4.45
CA CYS A 219 1.90 14.64 5.50
C CYS A 219 1.66 15.75 6.51
N VAL A 220 1.53 15.41 7.79
CA VAL A 220 1.51 16.38 8.89
C VAL A 220 2.93 16.84 9.18
N VAL A 221 3.22 18.11 8.96
CA VAL A 221 4.56 18.70 9.09
C VAL A 221 4.47 20.15 9.57
N ASN A 222 5.28 20.52 10.56
CA ASN A 222 5.39 21.88 11.09
C ASN A 222 4.03 22.56 11.40
N GLY A 223 3.08 21.79 11.95
CA GLY A 223 1.74 22.28 12.31
C GLY A 223 0.81 22.55 11.12
N THR A 224 1.16 22.09 9.92
CA THR A 224 0.34 22.16 8.71
C THR A 224 0.36 20.82 7.97
N VAL A 225 -0.23 20.77 6.78
CA VAL A 225 -0.39 19.55 5.98
C VAL A 225 0.07 19.78 4.56
N ALA A 226 1.08 19.03 4.11
CA ALA A 226 1.43 18.88 2.71
C ALA A 226 0.56 17.80 2.06
N VAL A 227 0.15 17.94 0.80
CA VAL A 227 -0.71 16.96 0.09
C VAL A 227 -0.11 16.55 -1.25
N SER A 228 -0.48 15.37 -1.76
CA SER A 228 -0.15 14.91 -3.11
C SER A 228 -1.24 15.28 -4.13
N GLN A 229 -0.99 15.01 -5.41
CA GLN A 229 -2.07 14.86 -6.38
C GLN A 229 -2.96 13.66 -5.95
N PRO A 230 -4.29 13.74 -6.11
CA PRO A 230 -5.16 12.58 -6.00
C PRO A 230 -4.98 11.59 -7.15
N ASP A 231 -5.21 10.32 -6.89
CA ASP A 231 -5.18 9.22 -7.86
C ASP A 231 -6.46 8.40 -7.84
N ILE A 232 -6.62 7.53 -8.84
CA ILE A 232 -7.58 6.44 -8.80
C ILE A 232 -6.86 5.19 -8.31
N GLN A 233 -7.28 4.65 -7.16
CA GLN A 233 -6.91 3.31 -6.73
C GLN A 233 -7.77 2.27 -7.44
N VAL A 234 -7.11 1.29 -8.05
CA VAL A 234 -7.76 0.11 -8.59
C VAL A 234 -7.87 -0.92 -7.48
N VAL A 235 -9.10 -1.23 -7.08
CA VAL A 235 -9.41 -2.17 -6.01
C VAL A 235 -10.37 -3.24 -6.51
N GLY A 236 -10.08 -4.50 -6.20
CA GLY A 236 -11.03 -5.60 -6.41
C GLY A 236 -11.37 -5.91 -7.86
N ASP A 237 -10.54 -5.57 -8.84
CA ASP A 237 -10.78 -6.00 -10.22
C ASP A 237 -10.75 -7.54 -10.26
N PRO A 238 -11.88 -8.21 -10.58
CA PRO A 238 -12.02 -9.65 -10.50
C PRO A 238 -11.13 -10.40 -11.51
N TYR A 239 -10.56 -9.68 -12.49
CA TYR A 239 -9.56 -10.23 -13.39
C TYR A 239 -8.25 -10.57 -12.67
N PHE A 240 -7.88 -9.80 -11.64
CA PHE A 240 -6.61 -9.93 -10.93
C PHE A 240 -6.75 -10.58 -9.56
N VAL A 241 -7.82 -10.27 -8.83
CA VAL A 241 -7.98 -10.64 -7.42
C VAL A 241 -9.37 -11.13 -7.12
N LYS A 242 -9.49 -12.07 -6.17
CA LYS A 242 -10.79 -12.56 -5.68
C LYS A 242 -11.40 -11.69 -4.59
N LEU A 243 -10.55 -10.97 -3.84
CA LEU A 243 -10.98 -10.15 -2.72
C LEU A 243 -11.45 -8.78 -3.25
N PRO A 244 -12.74 -8.41 -3.12
CA PRO A 244 -13.28 -7.19 -3.72
C PRO A 244 -12.70 -5.89 -3.14
N GLY A 245 -12.12 -5.94 -1.93
CA GLY A 245 -11.47 -4.78 -1.31
C GLY A 245 -9.95 -4.74 -1.52
N GLN A 246 -9.37 -5.68 -2.28
CA GLN A 246 -7.92 -5.74 -2.41
C GLN A 246 -7.40 -4.71 -3.40
N TYR A 247 -6.49 -3.87 -2.92
CA TYR A 247 -5.69 -2.97 -3.73
C TYR A 247 -4.84 -3.75 -4.74
N ILE A 248 -4.87 -3.33 -6.00
CA ILE A 248 -4.03 -3.89 -7.07
C ILE A 248 -3.21 -2.83 -7.79
N GLY A 249 -3.38 -1.54 -7.49
CA GLY A 249 -2.66 -0.49 -8.20
C GLY A 249 -3.27 0.90 -8.06
N SER A 250 -2.58 1.87 -8.64
CA SER A 250 -3.01 3.27 -8.69
C SER A 250 -2.72 3.90 -10.03
N ASP A 251 -3.52 4.89 -10.38
CA ASP A 251 -3.41 5.67 -11.60
C ASP A 251 -3.42 7.17 -11.32
N TYR A 252 -2.29 7.84 -11.58
CA TYR A 252 -2.15 9.30 -11.53
C TYR A 252 -2.30 9.95 -12.92
N THR A 253 -2.38 9.14 -13.98
CA THR A 253 -2.35 9.60 -15.37
C THR A 253 -3.72 10.03 -15.87
N VAL A 254 -4.76 9.28 -15.51
CA VAL A 254 -6.15 9.50 -15.91
C VAL A 254 -6.70 10.83 -15.36
N GLU A 255 -7.41 11.58 -16.20
CA GLU A 255 -8.09 12.82 -15.80
C GLU A 255 -9.48 12.50 -15.23
N ALA A 256 -9.51 11.84 -14.07
CA ALA A 256 -10.76 11.35 -13.50
C ALA A 256 -11.57 12.42 -12.73
N PHE A 257 -10.95 13.55 -12.39
CA PHE A 257 -11.51 14.52 -11.44
C PHE A 257 -11.55 15.94 -12.02
N SER A 258 -12.64 16.65 -11.74
CA SER A 258 -12.72 18.10 -11.97
C SER A 258 -11.83 18.86 -10.97
N GLU A 259 -11.50 20.11 -11.28
CA GLU A 259 -10.74 20.94 -10.34
C GLU A 259 -11.46 21.13 -8.99
N GLU A 260 -12.79 21.15 -8.99
CA GLU A 260 -13.58 21.27 -7.76
C GLU A 260 -13.45 20.01 -6.90
N GLN A 261 -13.48 18.83 -7.51
CA GLN A 261 -13.27 17.56 -6.83
C GLN A 261 -11.85 17.44 -6.27
N VAL A 262 -10.83 17.89 -7.02
CA VAL A 262 -9.46 17.95 -6.51
C VAL A 262 -9.35 18.90 -5.31
N ARG A 263 -9.92 20.11 -5.40
CA ARG A 263 -9.96 21.07 -4.28
C ARG A 263 -10.67 20.49 -3.05
N LEU A 264 -11.79 19.78 -3.25
CA LEU A 264 -12.52 19.09 -2.19
C LEU A 264 -11.64 18.04 -1.50
N MET A 265 -11.01 17.15 -2.26
CA MET A 265 -10.14 16.10 -1.70
C MET A 265 -8.96 16.71 -0.93
N HIS A 266 -8.30 17.72 -1.49
CA HIS A 266 -7.22 18.43 -0.79
C HIS A 266 -7.70 19.09 0.51
N ASP A 267 -8.86 19.74 0.51
CA ASP A 267 -9.40 20.34 1.73
C ASP A 267 -9.73 19.29 2.80
N VAL A 268 -10.32 18.17 2.39
CA VAL A 268 -10.59 17.02 3.27
C VAL A 268 -9.31 16.45 3.87
N VAL A 269 -8.28 16.17 3.04
CA VAL A 269 -6.99 15.67 3.52
C VAL A 269 -6.35 16.66 4.49
N LYS A 270 -6.41 17.97 4.21
CA LYS A 270 -5.89 19.00 5.13
C LYS A 270 -6.68 19.05 6.44
N ARG A 271 -8.01 18.89 6.42
CA ARG A 271 -8.85 18.84 7.64
C ARG A 271 -8.51 17.61 8.49
N ILE A 272 -8.41 16.44 7.87
CA ILE A 272 -7.99 15.19 8.53
C ILE A 272 -6.59 15.35 9.11
N GLY A 273 -5.62 15.82 8.32
CA GLY A 273 -4.24 16.00 8.77
C GLY A 273 -4.10 17.01 9.90
N ARG A 274 -4.88 18.12 9.90
CA ARG A 274 -4.93 19.05 11.04
C ARG A 274 -5.47 18.37 12.30
N TRP A 275 -6.58 17.65 12.18
CA TRP A 275 -7.13 16.88 13.30
C TRP A 275 -6.12 15.85 13.84
N MET A 276 -5.45 15.13 12.95
CA MET A 276 -4.40 14.18 13.33
C MET A 276 -3.26 14.89 14.07
N GLY A 277 -2.77 16.02 13.55
CA GLY A 277 -1.72 16.82 14.16
C GLY A 277 -2.08 17.39 15.54
N GLU A 278 -3.30 17.91 15.69
CA GLU A 278 -3.86 18.35 16.98
C GLU A 278 -3.94 17.21 18.01
N ASN A 279 -4.03 15.97 17.55
CA ASN A 279 -4.04 14.75 18.37
C ASN A 279 -2.67 14.04 18.42
N GLY A 280 -1.59 14.74 18.06
CA GLY A 280 -0.21 14.29 18.24
C GLY A 280 0.39 13.49 17.08
N TYR A 281 -0.34 13.31 15.98
CA TYR A 281 0.20 12.67 14.78
C TYR A 281 1.20 13.55 14.04
N ARG A 282 2.12 12.92 13.31
CA ARG A 282 3.24 13.53 12.58
C ARG A 282 3.61 12.64 11.39
N GLY A 283 3.96 13.24 10.27
CA GLY A 283 4.42 12.54 9.07
C GLY A 283 3.31 12.10 8.11
N ASN A 284 3.69 11.28 7.11
CA ASN A 284 2.83 10.77 6.05
C ASN A 284 1.61 9.95 6.54
N PHE A 285 0.47 10.18 5.89
CA PHE A 285 -0.76 9.41 6.01
C PHE A 285 -1.48 9.36 4.64
N GLY A 286 -2.34 8.36 4.42
CA GLY A 286 -3.22 8.28 3.25
C GLY A 286 -4.67 8.51 3.62
N VAL A 287 -5.46 9.03 2.68
CA VAL A 287 -6.92 9.13 2.81
C VAL A 287 -7.54 8.44 1.62
N ASP A 288 -8.29 7.39 1.90
CA ASP A 288 -9.03 6.64 0.90
C ASP A 288 -10.43 7.25 0.81
N PHE A 289 -10.89 7.48 -0.41
CA PHE A 289 -12.21 8.02 -0.70
C PHE A 289 -13.08 6.96 -1.39
N LEU A 290 -14.39 7.14 -1.27
CA LEU A 290 -15.39 6.45 -2.08
C LEU A 290 -16.07 7.47 -2.98
N SER A 291 -16.58 7.00 -4.12
CA SER A 291 -17.31 7.87 -5.02
C SER A 291 -18.55 7.21 -5.62
N THR A 292 -19.44 8.06 -6.13
CA THR A 292 -20.51 7.66 -7.05
C THR A 292 -20.15 8.07 -8.47
N VAL A 293 -20.90 7.56 -9.43
CA VAL A 293 -20.80 7.97 -10.84
C VAL A 293 -22.10 8.59 -11.33
N ASP A 294 -21.99 9.47 -12.33
CA ASP A 294 -23.13 9.97 -13.09
C ASP A 294 -23.56 9.00 -14.20
N GLY A 295 -24.52 9.41 -15.04
CA GLY A 295 -25.01 8.59 -16.17
C GLY A 295 -23.96 8.33 -17.26
N ASP A 296 -22.85 9.06 -17.26
CA ASP A 296 -21.73 8.91 -18.19
C ASP A 296 -20.55 8.15 -17.56
N ASN A 297 -20.75 7.51 -16.40
CA ASN A 297 -19.72 6.85 -15.58
C ASN A 297 -18.60 7.78 -15.07
N ARG A 298 -18.83 9.08 -15.00
CA ARG A 298 -17.85 10.03 -14.44
C ARG A 298 -18.03 10.15 -12.94
N VAL A 299 -16.93 10.34 -12.22
CA VAL A 299 -16.94 10.59 -10.77
C VAL A 299 -17.86 11.78 -10.47
N LYS A 300 -18.83 11.57 -9.58
CA LYS A 300 -19.83 12.57 -9.22
C LYS A 300 -19.62 13.06 -7.78
N GLU A 301 -20.01 12.26 -6.80
CA GLU A 301 -19.87 12.59 -5.37
C GLU A 301 -18.67 11.87 -4.78
N ILE A 302 -17.95 12.52 -3.86
CA ILE A 302 -16.75 11.99 -3.20
C ILE A 302 -16.93 12.10 -1.69
N CYS A 303 -16.69 11.01 -0.97
CA CYS A 303 -16.73 10.95 0.48
C CYS A 303 -15.57 10.12 1.04
N VAL A 304 -15.29 10.26 2.34
CA VAL A 304 -14.15 9.63 3.00
C VAL A 304 -14.47 8.20 3.39
N SER A 305 -13.66 7.26 2.95
CA SER A 305 -13.69 5.88 3.44
C SER A 305 -12.96 5.78 4.77
N GLU A 306 -11.67 6.07 4.76
CA GLU A 306 -10.77 5.82 5.88
C GLU A 306 -9.50 6.66 5.82
N VAL A 307 -8.75 6.65 6.92
CA VAL A 307 -7.42 7.24 7.01
C VAL A 307 -6.42 6.14 7.34
N ASN A 308 -5.31 6.12 6.62
CA ASN A 308 -4.18 5.21 6.81
C ASN A 308 -3.03 5.99 7.46
N ALA A 309 -2.81 5.82 8.76
CA ALA A 309 -1.88 6.61 9.55
C ALA A 309 -0.42 6.13 9.46
N ARG A 310 0.07 5.97 8.23
CA ARG A 310 1.41 5.45 7.87
C ARG A 310 1.75 5.81 6.43
N MET A 311 2.93 5.39 5.97
CA MET A 311 3.17 5.32 4.53
C MET A 311 2.24 4.28 3.91
N VAL A 312 1.69 4.65 2.76
CA VAL A 312 0.73 3.84 2.00
C VAL A 312 1.41 3.18 0.81
N GLY A 313 0.72 2.24 0.15
CA GLY A 313 1.28 1.45 -0.96
C GLY A 313 1.88 2.33 -2.06
N GLU A 314 1.24 3.47 -2.28
CA GLU A 314 1.56 4.51 -3.24
C GLU A 314 2.86 5.24 -2.90
N SER A 315 3.16 5.40 -1.61
CA SER A 315 4.29 6.23 -1.16
C SER A 315 5.63 5.77 -1.75
N GLN A 316 5.77 4.47 -2.01
CA GLN A 316 7.02 3.87 -2.50
C GLN A 316 7.36 4.26 -3.95
N TYR A 317 6.36 4.47 -4.82
CA TYR A 317 6.56 4.82 -6.22
C TYR A 317 6.14 6.26 -6.52
N LEU A 318 5.21 6.83 -5.76
CA LEU A 318 4.80 8.23 -5.90
C LEU A 318 5.99 9.17 -5.69
N ALA A 319 6.92 8.84 -4.80
CA ALA A 319 8.12 9.64 -4.60
C ALA A 319 8.97 9.77 -5.88
N ASP A 320 9.15 8.68 -6.63
CA ASP A 320 9.82 8.69 -7.94
C ASP A 320 9.01 9.49 -8.97
N PHE A 321 7.68 9.36 -8.96
CA PHE A 321 6.81 10.09 -9.90
C PHE A 321 6.85 11.60 -9.64
N GLN A 322 6.86 11.99 -8.36
CA GLN A 322 6.98 13.38 -7.92
C GLN A 322 8.35 13.95 -8.32
N ALA A 323 9.43 13.24 -8.00
CA ALA A 323 10.79 13.68 -8.34
C ALA A 323 10.98 13.84 -9.86
N ARG A 324 10.37 12.98 -10.68
CA ARG A 324 10.42 13.05 -12.15
C ARG A 324 9.74 14.30 -12.71
N GLU A 325 8.77 14.86 -12.01
CA GLU A 325 8.02 16.07 -12.40
C GLU A 325 8.47 17.30 -11.60
N ASP A 326 9.70 17.28 -11.06
CA ASP A 326 10.29 18.35 -10.24
C ASP A 326 9.43 18.76 -9.02
N SER A 327 8.61 17.84 -8.52
CA SER A 327 7.84 17.99 -7.29
C SER A 327 8.59 17.39 -6.11
N VAL A 328 8.66 18.11 -4.99
CA VAL A 328 9.23 17.57 -3.76
C VAL A 328 8.40 16.36 -3.29
N PRO A 329 8.99 15.17 -3.16
CA PRO A 329 8.29 13.98 -2.67
C PRO A 329 7.69 14.17 -1.27
N LEU A 330 6.49 13.63 -1.01
CA LEU A 330 5.87 13.78 0.32
C LEU A 330 6.72 13.19 1.46
N THR A 331 7.50 12.15 1.16
CA THR A 331 8.41 11.51 2.12
C THR A 331 9.51 12.45 2.63
N PHE A 332 9.83 13.52 1.89
CA PHE A 332 10.69 14.60 2.40
C PHE A 332 10.06 15.27 3.63
N PHE A 333 8.79 15.65 3.55
CA PHE A 333 8.10 16.32 4.67
C PHE A 333 7.99 15.42 5.90
N HIS A 334 7.84 14.12 5.70
CA HIS A 334 7.88 13.15 6.80
C HIS A 334 9.26 13.12 7.46
N LEU A 335 10.34 13.01 6.68
CA LEU A 335 11.69 13.10 7.24
C LEU A 335 11.92 14.45 7.93
N ALA A 336 11.50 15.56 7.32
CA ALA A 336 11.66 16.90 7.88
C ALA A 336 10.95 17.05 9.23
N GLU A 337 9.72 16.57 9.38
CA GLU A 337 9.03 16.58 10.67
C GLU A 337 9.74 15.72 11.72
N TRP A 338 10.18 14.51 11.33
CA TRP A 338 10.86 13.61 12.26
C TRP A 338 12.28 14.06 12.61
N PHE A 339 12.96 14.81 11.74
CA PHE A 339 14.25 15.46 12.02
C PHE A 339 14.12 16.85 12.64
N GLU A 340 12.89 17.35 12.78
CA GLU A 340 12.59 18.66 13.36
C GLU A 340 13.20 19.83 12.57
N ILE A 341 13.15 19.75 11.25
CA ILE A 341 13.54 20.84 10.34
C ILE A 341 12.43 21.91 10.39
N ARG A 342 12.59 22.91 11.25
CA ARG A 342 11.58 23.97 11.50
C ARG A 342 11.73 25.16 10.56
N GLU A 343 12.77 25.19 9.74
CA GLU A 343 13.02 26.19 8.71
C GLU A 343 11.97 26.17 7.61
N ILE A 344 11.35 25.01 7.37
CA ILE A 344 10.25 24.87 6.40
C ILE A 344 9.00 25.51 7.01
N SER A 345 8.70 26.71 6.56
CA SER A 345 7.59 27.51 7.04
C SER A 345 6.24 26.97 6.54
N ARG A 346 5.18 27.32 7.29
CA ARG A 346 3.80 27.08 6.85
C ARG A 346 3.51 27.68 5.47
N ALA A 347 4.05 28.87 5.18
CA ALA A 347 3.85 29.56 3.92
C ALA A 347 4.47 28.79 2.73
N GLU A 348 5.64 28.18 2.92
CA GLU A 348 6.28 27.33 1.90
C GLU A 348 5.48 26.06 1.64
N ILE A 349 4.96 25.41 2.68
CA ILE A 349 4.12 24.21 2.52
C ILE A 349 2.79 24.55 1.84
N GLU A 350 2.17 25.68 2.18
CA GLU A 350 1.00 26.18 1.46
C GLU A 350 1.32 26.57 0.01
N GLY A 351 2.53 27.09 -0.25
CA GLY A 351 3.05 27.33 -1.60
C GLY A 351 3.21 26.05 -2.40
N TYR A 352 3.83 25.02 -1.80
CA TYR A 352 3.95 23.67 -2.36
C TYR A 352 2.58 23.11 -2.76
N ASN A 353 1.60 23.15 -1.86
CA ASN A 353 0.25 22.64 -2.12
C ASN A 353 -0.45 23.39 -3.29
N ARG A 354 -0.20 24.68 -3.48
CA ARG A 354 -0.76 25.47 -4.60
C ARG A 354 -0.04 25.23 -5.93
N ALA A 355 1.21 24.79 -5.88
CA ALA A 355 2.10 24.64 -7.03
C ALA A 355 2.32 23.18 -7.42
N LEU A 356 1.46 22.25 -6.94
CA LEU A 356 1.57 20.84 -7.29
C LEU A 356 1.51 20.66 -8.82
N PRO A 357 2.55 20.09 -9.44
CA PRO A 357 2.51 19.79 -10.85
C PRO A 357 1.59 18.61 -11.11
N ARG A 358 1.17 18.45 -12.37
CA ARG A 358 0.51 17.23 -12.80
C ARG A 358 1.50 16.07 -12.75
N ILE A 359 1.22 15.09 -11.91
CA ILE A 359 1.95 13.84 -11.82
C ILE A 359 1.38 12.87 -12.84
N ARG A 360 2.24 12.27 -13.66
CA ARG A 360 1.90 11.14 -14.54
C ARG A 360 2.60 9.87 -14.08
N GLY A 361 1.88 8.77 -14.07
CA GLY A 361 2.41 7.48 -13.69
C GLY A 361 1.33 6.58 -13.08
N SER A 362 1.46 5.29 -13.35
CA SER A 362 0.53 4.29 -12.85
C SER A 362 1.30 3.06 -12.41
N ALA A 363 0.79 2.38 -11.39
CA ALA A 363 1.39 1.19 -10.81
C ALA A 363 0.35 0.07 -10.78
N LEU A 364 0.68 -1.10 -11.32
CA LEU A 364 -0.17 -2.29 -11.32
C LEU A 364 0.58 -3.45 -10.67
N THR A 365 0.04 -3.97 -9.57
CA THR A 365 0.55 -5.14 -8.86
C THR A 365 -0.03 -6.41 -9.46
N LEU A 366 0.84 -7.35 -9.80
CA LEU A 366 0.45 -8.66 -10.31
C LEU A 366 0.42 -9.69 -9.20
N TYR A 367 -0.53 -10.64 -9.30
CA TYR A 367 -0.72 -11.70 -8.31
C TYR A 367 -0.76 -13.09 -8.97
N THR A 368 -0.57 -14.14 -8.17
CA THR A 368 -0.79 -15.52 -8.63
C THR A 368 -2.25 -15.76 -9.02
N ARG A 369 -2.49 -16.43 -10.16
CA ARG A 369 -3.83 -16.71 -10.72
C ARG A 369 -4.58 -17.88 -10.08
N GLY A 370 -3.99 -18.52 -9.07
CA GLY A 370 -4.57 -19.70 -8.43
C GLY A 370 -3.92 -19.96 -7.08
N LYS A 371 -4.59 -20.79 -6.29
CA LYS A 371 -4.03 -21.31 -5.05
C LYS A 371 -3.00 -22.37 -5.37
N GLY A 372 -1.81 -22.27 -4.80
CA GLY A 372 -0.80 -23.30 -4.95
C GLY A 372 0.57 -22.89 -4.44
N THR A 373 1.53 -23.76 -4.75
CA THR A 373 2.95 -23.54 -4.49
C THR A 373 3.66 -23.67 -5.82
N PHE A 374 4.38 -22.62 -6.22
CA PHE A 374 5.00 -22.51 -7.53
C PHE A 374 6.49 -22.22 -7.39
N ALA A 375 7.30 -22.73 -8.32
CA ALA A 375 8.67 -22.30 -8.51
C ALA A 375 8.73 -21.36 -9.73
N ALA A 376 9.39 -20.21 -9.56
CA ALA A 376 9.70 -19.32 -10.67
C ALA A 376 10.82 -19.92 -11.53
N ARG A 377 10.65 -19.93 -12.86
CA ARG A 377 11.64 -20.48 -13.81
C ARG A 377 12.67 -19.44 -14.29
N GLY A 378 12.61 -18.21 -13.79
CA GLY A 378 13.56 -17.15 -14.17
C GLY A 378 13.40 -16.63 -15.60
N GLY A 379 12.20 -16.72 -16.19
CA GLY A 379 11.95 -16.26 -17.56
C GLY A 379 11.91 -14.73 -17.73
N LEU A 380 11.85 -13.98 -16.63
CA LEU A 380 11.94 -12.52 -16.61
C LEU A 380 12.83 -12.04 -15.49
N THR A 381 13.31 -10.81 -15.66
CA THR A 381 14.18 -10.08 -14.74
C THR A 381 13.60 -8.70 -14.49
N ALA A 382 14.06 -8.01 -13.46
CA ALA A 382 13.77 -6.60 -13.35
C ALA A 382 14.36 -5.81 -14.54
N GLY A 383 13.67 -4.76 -14.96
CA GLY A 383 14.08 -3.98 -16.13
C GLY A 383 12.94 -3.22 -16.80
N ILE A 384 13.30 -2.49 -17.85
CA ILE A 384 12.38 -1.76 -18.70
C ILE A 384 12.02 -2.62 -19.91
N TYR A 385 10.73 -2.69 -20.22
CA TYR A 385 10.14 -3.55 -21.23
C TYR A 385 9.20 -2.78 -22.16
N ARG A 386 8.95 -3.38 -23.32
CA ARG A 386 7.85 -3.05 -24.23
C ARG A 386 7.06 -4.30 -24.55
N ALA A 387 5.78 -4.12 -24.87
CA ALA A 387 4.92 -5.20 -25.33
C ALA A 387 4.36 -4.84 -26.72
N GLU A 388 4.72 -5.64 -27.73
CA GLU A 388 4.30 -5.48 -29.12
C GLU A 388 3.93 -6.85 -29.69
N ASP A 389 2.84 -6.92 -30.45
CA ASP A 389 2.36 -8.15 -31.10
C ASP A 389 2.29 -9.40 -30.19
N GLY A 390 1.85 -9.20 -28.94
CA GLY A 390 1.75 -10.28 -27.96
C GLY A 390 3.09 -10.79 -27.45
N LYS A 391 4.18 -10.04 -27.61
CA LYS A 391 5.53 -10.40 -27.16
C LYS A 391 6.09 -9.34 -26.24
N LEU A 392 6.75 -9.80 -25.18
CA LEU A 392 7.44 -8.96 -24.21
C LEU A 392 8.92 -8.85 -24.60
N SER A 393 9.41 -7.63 -24.80
CA SER A 393 10.81 -7.36 -25.17
C SER A 393 11.48 -6.51 -24.11
N ARG A 394 12.59 -6.99 -23.55
CA ARG A 394 13.41 -6.21 -22.62
C ARG A 394 14.18 -5.15 -23.39
N VAL A 395 14.02 -3.89 -22.99
CA VAL A 395 14.68 -2.73 -23.63
C VAL A 395 16.02 -2.43 -22.95
N ARG A 396 16.04 -2.39 -21.61
CA ARG A 396 17.23 -2.02 -20.82
C ARG A 396 17.07 -2.33 -19.33
N ASP A 397 18.15 -2.13 -18.59
CA ASP A 397 18.17 -2.15 -17.12
C ASP A 397 17.36 -0.97 -16.54
N GLY A 398 16.72 -1.19 -15.39
CA GLY A 398 15.95 -0.19 -14.66
C GLY A 398 14.98 -0.79 -13.65
N CYS A 399 14.62 -0.01 -12.63
CA CYS A 399 13.74 -0.39 -11.53
C CYS A 399 12.76 0.72 -11.11
N LEU A 400 12.83 1.91 -11.71
CA LEU A 400 12.02 3.10 -11.40
C LEU A 400 11.29 3.62 -12.65
N LEU A 401 10.18 4.34 -12.45
CA LEU A 401 9.42 4.93 -13.56
C LEU A 401 10.18 6.11 -14.18
N SER A 402 10.97 6.87 -13.42
CA SER A 402 11.85 7.93 -13.93
C SER A 402 12.82 7.48 -15.02
N GLN A 403 13.08 6.18 -15.14
CA GLN A 403 13.95 5.60 -16.15
C GLN A 403 13.21 5.24 -17.46
N VAL A 404 11.87 5.29 -17.46
CA VAL A 404 10.99 5.04 -18.61
C VAL A 404 10.93 6.26 -19.51
N LYS A 405 11.23 6.07 -20.81
CA LYS A 405 11.45 7.17 -21.75
C LYS A 405 10.23 7.51 -22.61
N SER A 406 9.24 6.61 -22.68
CA SER A 406 8.08 6.76 -23.55
C SER A 406 6.87 5.98 -23.00
N ASP A 407 5.67 6.29 -23.49
CA ASP A 407 4.40 5.75 -22.99
C ASP A 407 4.12 4.29 -23.42
N ASP A 408 4.92 3.75 -24.34
CA ASP A 408 4.95 2.34 -24.74
C ASP A 408 5.88 1.47 -23.88
N GLU A 409 6.73 2.10 -23.07
CA GLU A 409 7.64 1.44 -22.15
C GLU A 409 7.04 1.33 -20.74
N PHE A 410 7.40 0.27 -20.03
CA PHE A 410 7.07 0.10 -18.61
C PHE A 410 8.21 -0.62 -17.90
N VAL A 411 8.28 -0.49 -16.58
CA VAL A 411 9.28 -1.16 -15.75
C VAL A 411 8.64 -2.29 -14.94
N LEU A 412 9.33 -3.43 -14.89
CA LEU A 412 9.04 -4.53 -13.98
C LEU A 412 9.94 -4.39 -12.76
N SER A 413 9.33 -4.23 -11.58
CA SER A 413 10.04 -3.95 -10.33
C SER A 413 9.26 -4.50 -9.12
N VAL A 414 9.71 -4.18 -7.91
CA VAL A 414 9.04 -4.50 -6.64
C VAL A 414 8.75 -6.00 -6.48
N GLY A 415 9.83 -6.77 -6.36
CA GLY A 415 9.83 -8.18 -6.04
C GLY A 415 9.85 -9.10 -7.25
N VAL A 416 10.51 -8.76 -8.37
CA VAL A 416 10.48 -9.64 -9.55
C VAL A 416 11.04 -11.04 -9.19
N PRO A 417 10.27 -12.14 -9.34
CA PRO A 417 10.72 -13.45 -8.91
C PRO A 417 11.97 -13.93 -9.65
N TRP A 418 13.02 -14.31 -8.91
CA TRP A 418 14.21 -14.91 -9.50
C TRP A 418 14.04 -16.42 -9.71
N GLU A 419 14.92 -17.02 -10.51
CA GLU A 419 14.91 -18.45 -10.77
C GLU A 419 15.03 -19.29 -9.49
N GLY A 420 14.09 -20.21 -9.28
CA GLY A 420 14.07 -21.11 -8.12
C GLY A 420 13.42 -20.53 -6.86
N LEU A 421 13.00 -19.26 -6.87
CA LEU A 421 12.15 -18.73 -5.80
C LEU A 421 10.85 -19.53 -5.73
N VAL A 422 10.46 -19.94 -4.52
CA VAL A 422 9.15 -20.55 -4.29
C VAL A 422 8.12 -19.49 -3.90
N ILE A 423 6.97 -19.55 -4.54
CA ILE A 423 5.85 -18.63 -4.39
C ILE A 423 4.66 -19.45 -3.87
N GLY A 424 4.24 -19.14 -2.66
CA GLY A 424 3.16 -19.79 -1.90
C GLY A 424 3.69 -20.61 -0.75
N HIS A 425 2.87 -20.74 0.31
CA HIS A 425 3.20 -21.55 1.47
C HIS A 425 3.66 -22.95 1.01
N PRO A 426 4.87 -23.40 1.37
CA PRO A 426 5.44 -24.64 0.83
C PRO A 426 4.62 -25.90 1.11
N ARG A 427 3.87 -25.91 2.22
CA ARG A 427 3.02 -27.06 2.62
C ARG A 427 1.58 -27.04 2.08
N TYR A 428 0.93 -25.88 2.03
CA TYR A 428 -0.52 -25.78 1.84
C TYR A 428 -0.91 -24.99 0.58
N GLY A 429 0.06 -24.28 -0.01
CA GLY A 429 -0.16 -23.31 -1.07
C GLY A 429 -0.94 -22.08 -0.60
N ASP A 430 -0.59 -20.92 -1.15
CA ASP A 430 -1.36 -19.69 -0.94
C ASP A 430 -2.00 -19.27 -2.26
N GLU A 431 -2.96 -18.36 -2.16
CA GLU A 431 -3.52 -17.65 -3.30
C GLU A 431 -3.16 -16.17 -3.23
N ASN A 432 -3.20 -15.51 -4.39
CA ASN A 432 -3.16 -14.05 -4.46
C ASN A 432 -1.87 -13.44 -3.88
N ILE A 433 -0.75 -14.06 -4.24
CA ILE A 433 0.58 -13.67 -3.76
C ILE A 433 1.17 -12.67 -4.75
N SER A 434 1.67 -11.53 -4.25
CA SER A 434 2.29 -10.49 -5.08
C SER A 434 3.48 -11.06 -5.86
N LEU A 435 3.47 -10.89 -7.18
CA LEU A 435 4.52 -11.31 -8.09
C LEU A 435 5.49 -10.18 -8.37
N CYS A 436 5.01 -9.06 -8.89
CA CYS A 436 5.80 -7.87 -9.15
C CYS A 436 4.88 -6.70 -9.46
N TYR A 437 5.47 -5.51 -9.63
CA TYR A 437 4.78 -4.33 -10.10
C TYR A 437 5.16 -4.06 -11.56
N ILE A 438 4.16 -3.64 -12.34
CA ILE A 438 4.33 -2.90 -13.58
C ILE A 438 4.20 -1.42 -13.23
N LEU A 439 5.21 -0.60 -13.51
CA LEU A 439 5.10 0.86 -13.43
C LEU A 439 5.17 1.44 -14.85
N THR A 440 4.23 2.33 -15.19
CA THR A 440 4.08 2.88 -16.54
C THR A 440 3.70 4.37 -16.50
N ARG A 441 3.96 5.11 -17.58
CA ARG A 441 3.53 6.51 -17.76
C ARG A 441 2.12 6.63 -18.33
N ASP A 442 1.61 5.52 -18.83
CA ASP A 442 0.27 5.40 -19.41
C ASP A 442 -0.77 5.14 -18.32
N SER A 443 -2.04 5.40 -18.62
CA SER A 443 -3.14 5.04 -17.74
C SER A 443 -3.36 3.52 -17.77
N ILE A 444 -3.44 2.90 -16.60
CA ILE A 444 -3.78 1.49 -16.42
C ILE A 444 -5.29 1.26 -16.37
N VAL A 445 -6.09 2.28 -16.08
CA VAL A 445 -7.55 2.13 -15.92
C VAL A 445 -8.29 2.16 -17.24
N ASP A 446 -9.43 1.49 -17.30
CA ASP A 446 -10.35 1.56 -18.44
C ASP A 446 -10.97 2.96 -18.53
N PRO A 447 -10.86 3.67 -19.66
CA PRO A 447 -11.37 5.03 -19.80
C PRO A 447 -12.90 5.15 -19.66
N HIS A 448 -13.63 4.05 -19.78
CA HIS A 448 -15.09 3.99 -19.61
C HIS A 448 -15.51 3.46 -18.24
N ASN A 449 -14.58 2.91 -17.46
CA ASN A 449 -14.83 2.42 -16.10
C ASN A 449 -13.54 2.41 -15.29
N TYR A 450 -13.28 3.49 -14.55
CA TYR A 450 -12.05 3.65 -13.78
C TYR A 450 -11.85 2.63 -12.64
N ARG A 451 -12.83 1.76 -12.37
CA ARG A 451 -12.69 0.65 -11.42
C ARG A 451 -11.91 -0.54 -11.98
N LEU A 452 -11.78 -0.62 -13.30
CA LEU A 452 -11.23 -1.77 -13.99
C LEU A 452 -9.91 -1.40 -14.67
N VAL A 453 -9.01 -2.37 -14.76
CA VAL A 453 -7.81 -2.23 -15.58
C VAL A 453 -8.20 -2.36 -17.06
N SER A 454 -7.62 -1.52 -17.91
CA SER A 454 -7.92 -1.51 -19.35
C SER A 454 -7.49 -2.81 -20.04
N ALA A 455 -8.11 -3.11 -21.18
CA ALA A 455 -7.79 -4.30 -21.97
C ALA A 455 -6.31 -4.39 -22.37
N LYS A 456 -5.68 -3.25 -22.67
CA LYS A 456 -4.23 -3.16 -22.96
C LYS A 456 -3.41 -3.70 -21.80
N TRP A 457 -3.63 -3.17 -20.60
CA TRP A 457 -2.82 -3.52 -19.42
C TRP A 457 -3.15 -4.89 -18.85
N ARG A 458 -4.37 -5.40 -19.04
CA ARG A 458 -4.69 -6.82 -18.84
C ARG A 458 -3.85 -7.72 -19.75
N GLY A 459 -3.81 -7.43 -21.06
CA GLY A 459 -2.99 -8.18 -22.00
C GLY A 459 -1.50 -8.18 -21.65
N ILE A 460 -0.96 -7.03 -21.22
CA ILE A 460 0.44 -6.94 -20.77
C ILE A 460 0.66 -7.74 -19.48
N ALA A 461 -0.24 -7.66 -18.51
CA ALA A 461 -0.17 -8.45 -17.29
C ALA A 461 -0.15 -9.96 -17.57
N ASP A 462 -0.95 -10.43 -18.53
CA ASP A 462 -0.97 -11.83 -18.97
C ASP A 462 0.38 -12.27 -19.52
N LEU A 463 0.97 -11.44 -20.39
CA LEU A 463 2.29 -11.70 -20.94
C LEU A 463 3.35 -11.78 -19.84
N VAL A 464 3.32 -10.85 -18.87
CA VAL A 464 4.28 -10.84 -17.76
C VAL A 464 4.12 -12.10 -16.90
N VAL A 465 2.90 -12.43 -16.47
CA VAL A 465 2.64 -13.62 -15.63
C VAL A 465 3.02 -14.90 -16.36
N ALA A 466 2.70 -15.04 -17.64
CA ALA A 466 3.10 -16.19 -18.44
C ALA A 466 4.63 -16.30 -18.57
N SER A 467 5.32 -15.17 -18.78
CA SER A 467 6.78 -15.13 -18.97
C SER A 467 7.56 -15.40 -17.68
N LEU A 468 6.98 -15.15 -16.50
CA LEU A 468 7.58 -15.58 -15.23
C LEU A 468 7.73 -17.12 -15.14
N GLY A 469 6.93 -17.86 -15.92
CA GLY A 469 7.04 -19.31 -16.06
C GLY A 469 6.78 -20.06 -14.76
N LEU A 470 5.85 -19.58 -13.93
CA LEU A 470 5.52 -20.22 -12.66
C LEU A 470 5.07 -21.67 -12.88
N ALA A 471 5.84 -22.62 -12.35
CA ALA A 471 5.53 -24.05 -12.45
C ALA A 471 5.14 -24.59 -11.07
N PRO A 472 4.09 -25.44 -10.96
CA PRO A 472 3.78 -26.11 -9.71
C PRO A 472 5.00 -26.86 -9.17
N CYS A 473 5.27 -26.74 -7.88
CA CYS A 473 6.33 -27.49 -7.22
C CYS A 473 5.79 -28.34 -6.05
N ALA A 474 6.41 -29.49 -5.80
CA ALA A 474 6.02 -30.37 -4.71
C ALA A 474 6.18 -29.68 -3.34
N PRO A 475 5.38 -30.08 -2.33
CA PRO A 475 5.55 -29.56 -0.99
C PRO A 475 6.97 -29.76 -0.47
N ARG A 476 7.51 -28.75 0.20
CA ARG A 476 8.82 -28.80 0.86
C ARG A 476 8.74 -28.13 2.23
N GLU A 477 9.58 -28.54 3.17
CA GLU A 477 9.68 -27.87 4.48
C GLU A 477 10.40 -26.53 4.36
N LEU A 478 10.00 -25.56 5.20
CA LEU A 478 10.72 -24.31 5.35
C LEU A 478 12.11 -24.56 5.95
N LEU A 479 13.09 -23.71 5.63
CA LEU A 479 14.46 -23.85 6.15
C LEU A 479 14.54 -23.84 7.69
N LYS A 480 13.57 -23.21 8.38
CA LYS A 480 13.44 -23.26 9.84
C LYS A 480 12.88 -24.58 10.36
N GLU A 481 11.98 -25.23 9.63
CA GLU A 481 11.39 -26.53 10.01
C GLU A 481 12.43 -27.66 9.91
N LYS A 482 13.42 -27.54 9.02
CA LYS A 482 14.55 -28.48 8.91
C LYS A 482 15.54 -28.45 10.08
N LYS A 483 15.46 -27.44 10.96
CA LYS A 483 16.33 -27.28 12.13
C LYS A 483 15.65 -27.65 13.45
N GLY A 484 14.40 -28.12 13.40
CA GLY A 484 13.59 -28.54 14.55
C GLY A 484 13.77 -30.00 14.93
#